data_AF-D3AFD8-F1
#
_entry.id   AF-D3AFD8-F1
#
_cell.length_a   1.000
_cell.length_b   1.000
_cell.length_c   1.000
_cell.angle_alpha   90.00
_cell.angle_beta   90.00
_cell.angle_gamma   90.00
#
_symmetry.space_group_name_H-M   'P 1'
#
loop_
_entity.id
_entity.type
_entity.pdbx_description
1 polymer ?
#
loop_
_entity_poly.entity_id
_entity_poly.type
_entity_poly.pdbx_seq_one_letter_code
_entity_poly.pdbx_strand_id
1 'polypeptide(L)' 'MQKEQQLRVWIQKQKRLISEAAEQKDRDYIAMMWQGFLNGLCLTNAITWQEYQELSREIVEFAEGFEAA' A
#
# COMPACT_ATOMS: atom_id res chain seq x y z
N MET A 1 -4.21 -17.35 7.50
CA MET A 1 -3.66 -17.65 6.17
C MET A 1 -4.42 -16.95 5.02
N GLN A 2 -5.74 -17.05 4.88
CA GLN A 2 -6.44 -16.46 3.71
C GLN A 2 -6.41 -14.92 3.64
N LYS A 3 -6.63 -14.23 4.77
CA LYS A 3 -6.57 -12.75 4.87
C LYS A 3 -5.19 -12.21 4.49
N GLU A 4 -4.14 -12.77 5.08
CA GLU A 4 -2.77 -12.34 4.85
C GLU A 4 -2.37 -12.51 3.37
N GLN A 5 -2.74 -13.64 2.76
CA GLN A 5 -2.55 -13.87 1.32
C GLN A 5 -3.28 -12.80 0.47
N GLN A 6 -4.52 -12.43 0.84
CA GLN A 6 -5.26 -11.38 0.15
C GLN A 6 -4.59 -10.01 0.26
N LEU A 7 -4.14 -9.63 1.45
CA LEU A 7 -3.40 -8.39 1.68
C LEU A 7 -2.12 -8.34 0.84
N ARG A 8 -1.39 -9.46 0.78
CA ARG A 8 -0.19 -9.60 -0.06
C ARG A 8 -0.51 -9.51 -1.56
N VAL A 9 -1.61 -10.07 -2.03
CA VAL A 9 -2.02 -9.90 -3.43
C VAL A 9 -2.37 -8.44 -3.72
N TRP A 10 -3.06 -7.75 -2.81
CA TRP A 10 -3.43 -6.35 -3.01
C TRP A 10 -2.22 -5.42 -3.00
N ILE A 11 -1.26 -5.61 -2.08
CA ILE A 11 -0.07 -4.76 -2.04
C ILE A 11 0.76 -4.90 -3.33
N GLN A 12 0.89 -6.11 -3.88
CA GLN A 12 1.59 -6.32 -5.15
C GLN A 12 0.87 -5.65 -6.33
N LYS A 13 -0.46 -5.62 -6.33
CA LYS A 13 -1.23 -4.87 -7.33
C LYS A 13 -0.98 -3.37 -7.23
N GLN A 14 -0.90 -2.81 -6.01
CA GLN A 14 -0.60 -1.39 -5.84
C GLN A 14 0.82 -1.04 -6.26
N LYS A 15 1.81 -1.85 -5.89
CA LYS A 15 3.20 -1.67 -6.35
C LYS A 15 3.28 -1.67 -7.87
N ARG A 16 2.58 -2.59 -8.55
CA ARG A 16 2.51 -2.60 -10.00
C ARG A 16 1.95 -1.28 -10.58
N LEU A 17 0.86 -0.75 -10.03
CA LEU A 17 0.29 0.52 -10.46
C LEU A 17 1.28 1.68 -10.27
N ILE A 18 2.03 1.69 -9.16
CA ILE A 18 3.07 2.68 -8.89
C ILE A 18 4.23 2.57 -9.90
N SER A 19 4.68 1.35 -10.23
CA SER A 19 5.75 1.14 -11.22
C SER A 19 5.33 1.52 -12.64
N GLU A 20 4.06 1.34 -12.99
CA GLU A 20 3.49 1.70 -14.30
C GLU A 20 3.21 3.22 -14.41
N ALA A 21 3.22 3.96 -13.30
CA ALA A 21 3.00 5.40 -13.29
C ALA A 21 4.24 6.19 -13.76
N ALA A 22 4.02 7.07 -14.75
CA ALA A 22 5.08 7.82 -15.41
C ALA A 22 5.59 9.02 -14.59
N GLU A 23 4.71 9.70 -13.87
CA GLU A 23 5.05 10.89 -13.10
C GLU A 23 4.99 10.64 -11.58
N GLN A 24 5.85 11.32 -10.82
CA GLN A 24 5.88 11.18 -9.35
C GLN A 24 4.53 11.55 -8.72
N LYS A 25 3.85 12.58 -9.23
CA LYS A 25 2.52 12.99 -8.74
C LYS A 25 1.49 11.86 -8.81
N ASP A 26 1.60 10.98 -9.81
CA ASP A 26 0.68 9.87 -10.01
C ASP A 26 1.00 8.74 -9.01
N ARG A 27 2.29 8.50 -8.73
CA ARG A 27 2.75 7.57 -7.70
C ARG A 27 2.28 8.00 -6.32
N ASP A 28 2.45 9.28 -5.99
CA ASP A 28 2.03 9.87 -4.72
C ASP A 28 0.50 9.78 -4.56
N TYR A 29 -0.25 10.04 -5.63
CA TYR A 29 -1.70 9.89 -5.64
C TYR A 29 -2.14 8.44 -5.40
N ILE A 30 -1.50 7.47 -6.06
CA ILE A 30 -1.79 6.04 -5.85
C ILE A 30 -1.48 5.64 -4.39
N ALA A 31 -0.36 6.09 -3.82
CA ALA A 31 -0.01 5.84 -2.44
C ALA A 31 -1.05 6.43 -1.45
N MET A 32 -1.51 7.66 -1.71
CA MET A 32 -2.57 8.29 -0.91
C MET A 32 -3.90 7.52 -0.97
N MET A 33 -4.30 7.06 -2.16
CA MET A 33 -5.51 6.24 -2.33
C MET A 33 -5.42 4.93 -1.54
N TRP A 34 -4.24 4.31 -1.53
CA TRP A 34 -3.99 3.10 -0.74
C TRP A 34 -4.12 3.35 0.77
N GLN A 35 -3.60 4.47 1.28
CA GLN A 35 -3.78 4.84 2.69
C GLN A 35 -5.27 4.99 3.06
N GLY A 36 -6.08 5.62 2.19
CA GLY A 36 -7.53 5.72 2.38
C GLY A 36 -8.22 4.35 2.47
N PHE A 37 -7.82 3.41 1.62
CA PHE A 37 -8.32 2.03 1.67
C PHE A 37 -7.94 1.32 2.97
N LEU A 38 -6.66 1.39 3.38
CA LEU A 38 -6.18 0.78 4.63
C LEU A 38 -6.88 1.39 5.86
N ASN A 39 -7.14 2.69 5.86
CA ASN A 39 -7.90 3.37 6.91
C ASN A 39 -9.30 2.75 7.05
N GLY A 40 -10.00 2.54 5.93
CA GLY A 40 -11.30 1.86 5.94
C GLY A 40 -11.23 0.47 6.56
N LEU A 41 -10.23 -0.34 6.17
CA LEU A 41 -10.04 -1.68 6.73
C LEU A 41 -9.74 -1.66 8.23
N CYS A 42 -8.93 -0.71 8.70
CA CYS A 42 -8.58 -0.58 10.10
C CYS A 42 -9.81 -0.15 10.93
N LEU A 43 -10.60 0.80 10.43
CA LEU A 43 -11.82 1.27 11.10
C LEU A 43 -12.88 0.17 11.22
N THR A 44 -12.95 -0.75 10.26
CA THR A 44 -13.87 -1.90 10.32
C THR A 44 -13.28 -3.10 11.07
N ASN A 45 -12.14 -2.97 11.74
CA ASN A 45 -11.40 -4.06 12.39
C ASN A 45 -11.03 -5.24 11.45
N ALA A 46 -10.98 -4.99 10.14
CA ALA A 46 -10.56 -6.00 9.17
C ALA A 46 -9.03 -6.21 9.22
N ILE A 47 -8.29 -5.17 9.59
CA ILE A 47 -6.86 -5.20 9.91
C ILE A 47 -6.60 -4.53 11.27
N THR A 48 -5.49 -4.88 11.91
CA THR A 48 -4.99 -4.22 13.11
C THR A 48 -4.29 -2.91 12.75
N TRP A 49 -4.08 -2.06 13.76
CA TRP A 49 -3.27 -0.84 13.60
C TRP A 49 -1.83 -1.15 13.19
N GLN A 50 -1.25 -2.24 13.69
CA GLN A 50 0.09 -2.67 13.30
C GLN A 50 0.14 -3.08 11.82
N GLU A 51 -0.82 -3.89 11.37
CA GLU A 51 -0.94 -4.27 9.96
C GLU A 51 -1.13 -3.03 9.05
N TYR A 52 -1.91 -2.04 9.50
CA TYR A 52 -2.03 -0.75 8.81
C TYR A 52 -0.67 -0.06 8.66
N GLN A 53 0.09 0.07 9.74
CA GLN A 53 1.38 0.76 9.72
C GLN A 53 2.39 0.06 8.81
N GLU A 54 2.47 -1.27 8.88
CA GLU A 54 3.36 -2.06 8.04
C GLU A 54 3.02 -1.94 6.55
N LEU A 55 1.74 -2.12 6.19
CA LEU A 55 1.28 -2.04 4.79
C LEU A 55 1.36 -0.62 4.22
N SER A 56 1.10 0.40 5.05
CA SER A 56 1.21 1.81 4.64
C SER A 56 2.67 2.17 4.39
N ARG A 57 3.57 1.80 5.29
CA ARG A 57 5.00 2.06 5.16
C ARG A 57 5.57 1.40 3.89
N GLU A 58 5.24 0.14 3.65
CA GLU A 58 5.73 -0.61 2.50
C GLU A 58 5.35 0.04 1.15
N ILE A 59 4.17 0.66 1.03
CA ILE A 59 3.76 1.36 -0.20
C ILE A 59 4.38 2.75 -0.31
N VAL A 60 4.49 3.49 0.79
CA VAL A 60 5.12 4.82 0.78
C VAL A 60 6.59 4.72 0.39
N GLU A 61 7.35 3.83 1.03
CA GLU A 61 8.76 3.61 0.68
C GLU A 61 8.92 3.19 -0.79
N PHE A 62 8.01 2.35 -1.30
CA PHE A 62 8.01 1.94 -2.70
C PHE A 62 7.71 3.11 -3.67
N ALA A 63 6.76 3.98 -3.33
CA ALA A 63 6.39 5.14 -4.15
C ALA A 63 7.46 6.24 -4.17
N GLU A 64 8.19 6.40 -3.07
CA GLU A 64 9.32 7.34 -2.94
C GLU A 64 10.57 6.88 -3.71
N GLY A 65 10.58 5.64 -4.21
CA GLY A 65 11.72 5.09 -4.92
C GLY A 65 12.86 4.66 -3.99
N PHE A 66 12.55 4.29 -2.74
CA PHE A 66 13.47 3.49 -1.92
C PHE A 66 13.59 2.10 -2.58
N GLU A 67 14.41 2.00 -3.62
CA GLU A 67 15.11 0.76 -3.90
C GLU A 67 15.92 0.48 -2.64
N ALA A 68 15.54 -0.56 -1.90
CA ALA A 68 16.42 -1.12 -0.89
C ALA A 68 17.74 -1.46 -1.61
N ALA A 69 18.76 -0.61 -1.36
CA ALA A 69 20.12 -0.79 -1.84
C ALA A 69 20.72 -2.11 -1.37
#